data_AF-A0A9Q5CAM6-F1
#
_entry.id   AF-A0A9Q5CAM6-F1
#
_cell.length_a   1.000
_cell.length_b   1.000
_cell.length_c   1.000
_cell.angle_alpha   90.00
_cell.angle_beta   90.00
_cell.angle_gamma   90.00
#
_symmetry.space_group_name_H-M   'P 1'
#
loop_
_entity.id
_entity.type
_entity.pdbx_description
1 polymer ?
#
loop_
_entity_poly.entity_id
_entity_poly.type
_entity_poly.pdbx_seq_one_letter_code
_entity_poly.pdbx_strand_id
1 'polypeptide(L)'
;MSTRAQIAIQTGPEEWAHVYIHYDGYPAHMLPALAAWTPEDILAAREIRQVRADELDCFDPPRAPRILPRPTCELSHLYVWRDGAWADWSADQ
;
A
#
# COMPACT_ATOMS: atom_id res chain seq x y z
N MET A 1 -3.49 7.62 17.34
CA MET A 1 -3.12 8.06 15.99
C MET A 1 -3.25 6.87 15.07
N SER A 2 -3.79 7.05 13.87
CA SER A 2 -3.79 6.01 12.84
C SER A 2 -3.44 6.62 11.48
N THR A 3 -2.88 5.80 10.61
CA THR A 3 -2.39 6.19 9.29
C THR A 3 -3.26 5.53 8.24
N ARG A 4 -3.98 6.33 7.46
CA ARG A 4 -4.69 5.89 6.26
C ARG A 4 -3.85 6.24 5.05
N ALA A 5 -3.57 5.27 4.20
CA ALA A 5 -2.66 5.44 3.10
C ALA A 5 -3.08 4.60 1.89
N GLN A 6 -2.38 4.81 0.79
CA GLN A 6 -2.46 3.97 -0.39
C GLN A 6 -1.12 3.30 -0.63
N ILE A 7 -1.16 2.13 -1.26
CA ILE A 7 -0.02 1.51 -1.91
C ILE A 7 -0.26 1.56 -3.41
N ALA A 8 0.76 1.92 -4.20
CA ALA A 8 0.73 1.78 -5.65
C ALA A 8 1.80 0.78 -6.12
N ILE A 9 1.36 -0.25 -6.85
CA ILE A 9 2.20 -1.30 -7.43
C ILE A 9 2.04 -1.27 -8.95
N GLN A 10 3.14 -1.19 -9.68
CA GLN A 10 3.11 -1.25 -11.14
C GLN A 10 2.82 -2.68 -11.61
N THR A 11 1.75 -2.86 -12.36
CA THR A 11 1.34 -4.16 -12.94
C THR A 11 1.52 -4.20 -14.46
N GLY A 12 1.74 -3.04 -15.09
CA GLY A 12 1.99 -2.88 -16.52
C GLY A 12 2.60 -1.51 -16.86
N PRO A 13 2.91 -1.23 -18.14
CA PRO A 13 3.58 0.01 -18.55
C PRO A 13 2.86 1.29 -18.08
N GLU A 14 1.53 1.28 -18.12
CA GLU A 14 0.65 2.38 -17.69
C GLU A 14 -0.43 1.85 -16.75
N GLU A 15 -0.13 0.82 -15.95
CA GLU A 15 -1.08 0.21 -15.04
C GLU A 15 -0.48 0.14 -13.64
N TRP A 16 -1.11 0.85 -12.73
CA TRP A 16 -0.75 0.89 -11.33
C TRP A 16 -1.94 0.49 -10.47
N ALA A 17 -1.82 -0.65 -9.80
CA ALA A 17 -2.79 -1.10 -8.82
C ALA A 17 -2.64 -0.29 -7.53
N HIS A 18 -3.71 0.42 -7.17
CA HIS A 18 -3.81 1.22 -5.96
C HIS A 18 -4.63 0.46 -4.92
N VAL A 19 -4.00 0.15 -3.80
CA VAL A 19 -4.57 -0.59 -2.68
C VAL A 19 -4.75 0.35 -1.51
N TYR A 20 -5.95 0.40 -0.94
CA TYR A 20 -6.18 1.06 0.34
C TYR A 20 -5.48 0.27 1.44
N ILE A 21 -4.75 0.97 2.31
CA ILE A 21 -4.14 0.40 3.50
C ILE A 21 -4.35 1.29 4.72
N HIS A 22 -4.35 0.67 5.89
CA HIS A 22 -4.42 1.37 7.16
C HIS A 22 -3.48 0.75 8.18
N TYR A 23 -2.87 1.59 9.01
CA TYR A 23 -1.97 1.18 10.09
C TYR A 23 -2.34 1.89 11.39
N ASP A 24 -2.44 1.12 12.46
CA ASP A 24 -2.68 1.64 13.80
C ASP A 24 -1.38 2.18 14.41
N GLY A 25 -1.00 3.38 13.98
CA GLY A 25 0.17 4.08 14.51
C GLY A 25 0.63 5.22 13.61
N TYR A 26 1.87 5.66 13.84
CA TYR A 26 2.48 6.73 13.07
C TYR A 26 2.93 6.26 11.67
N PRO A 27 2.89 7.13 10.64
CA PRO A 27 3.33 6.79 9.29
C PRO A 27 4.77 6.26 9.22
N ALA A 28 5.65 6.75 10.10
CA ALA A 28 7.04 6.30 10.21
C ALA A 28 7.19 4.78 10.49
N HIS A 29 6.16 4.12 11.02
CA HIS A 29 6.15 2.68 11.27
C HIS A 29 5.48 1.86 10.16
N MET A 30 4.92 2.53 9.14
CA MET A 30 4.29 1.85 8.01
C MET A 30 5.31 1.07 7.18
N LEU A 31 6.44 1.69 6.81
CA LEU A 31 7.48 1.03 6.00
C LEU A 31 8.03 -0.24 6.67
N PRO A 32 8.40 -0.22 7.97
CA PRO A 32 8.77 -1.45 8.68
C PRO A 32 7.68 -2.53 8.68
N ALA A 33 6.40 -2.17 8.80
CA ALA A 33 5.29 -3.13 8.76
C ALA A 33 5.11 -3.73 7.34
N LEU A 34 5.27 -2.90 6.30
CA LEU A 34 5.19 -3.33 4.91
C LEU A 34 6.37 -4.19 4.46
N ALA A 35 7.55 -4.02 5.05
CA ALA A 35 8.75 -4.77 4.69
C ALA A 35 8.61 -6.30 4.84
N ALA A 36 7.61 -6.77 5.61
CA ALA A 36 7.28 -8.19 5.74
C ALA A 36 6.52 -8.77 4.53
N TRP A 37 5.99 -7.92 3.63
CA TRP A 37 5.06 -8.31 2.58
C TRP A 37 5.59 -7.98 1.19
N THR A 38 5.42 -8.92 0.26
CA THR A 38 5.73 -8.71 -1.15
C THR A 38 4.60 -7.94 -1.85
N PRO A 39 4.87 -7.32 -3.01
CA PRO A 39 3.80 -6.75 -3.84
C PRO A 39 2.69 -7.76 -4.16
N GLU A 40 3.04 -9.02 -4.39
CA GLU A 40 2.10 -10.10 -4.66
C GLU A 40 1.16 -10.36 -3.49
N ASP A 41 1.68 -10.38 -2.25
CA ASP A 41 0.87 -10.52 -1.03
C ASP A 41 -0.13 -9.37 -0.89
N ILE A 42 0.33 -8.14 -1.10
CA ILE A 42 -0.51 -6.93 -1.03
C ILE A 42 -1.61 -6.96 -2.11
N LEU A 43 -1.27 -7.37 -3.34
CA LEU A 43 -2.25 -7.50 -4.42
C LEU A 43 -3.29 -8.59 -4.14
N ALA A 44 -2.87 -9.72 -3.56
CA ALA A 44 -3.75 -10.81 -3.16
C ALA A 44 -4.70 -10.40 -2.03
N ALA A 45 -4.21 -9.62 -1.06
CA ALA A 45 -4.98 -9.06 0.05
C ALA A 45 -6.03 -8.04 -0.42
N ARG A 46 -5.79 -7.36 -1.56
CA ARG A 46 -6.60 -6.26 -2.07
C ARG A 46 -6.71 -5.16 -1.01
N GLU A 47 -7.86 -4.50 -0.78
CA GLU A 47 -7.94 -3.49 0.28
C GLU A 47 -7.71 -4.07 1.69
N ILE A 48 -6.79 -3.44 2.44
CA ILE A 48 -6.31 -3.87 3.76
C ILE A 48 -6.86 -2.91 4.83
N ARG A 49 -7.65 -3.45 5.76
CA ARG A 49 -8.21 -2.71 6.91
C ARG A 49 -7.16 -2.42 7.97
N GLN A 50 -6.18 -3.31 8.15
CA GLN A 50 -5.04 -3.08 9.02
C GLN A 50 -3.82 -3.90 8.58
N VAL A 51 -2.68 -3.23 8.36
CA VAL A 51 -1.39 -3.88 8.12
C VAL A 51 -0.63 -4.07 9.43
N ARG A 52 -0.06 -5.25 9.62
CA ARG A 52 0.91 -5.58 10.68
C ARG A 52 2.05 -6.38 10.05
N ALA A 53 3.18 -6.50 10.76
CA ALA A 53 4.32 -7.25 10.24
C ALA A 53 4.08 -8.77 10.19
N ASP A 54 3.07 -9.25 10.92
CA ASP A 54 2.70 -10.66 11.06
C ASP A 54 1.34 -11.01 10.44
N GLU A 55 0.49 -10.02 10.16
CA GLU A 55 -0.85 -10.23 9.59
C GLU A 55 -1.31 -9.07 8.69
N LEU A 56 -2.03 -9.42 7.61
CA LEU A 56 -2.83 -8.48 6.80
C LEU A 56 -4.32 -8.69 7.12
N ASP A 57 -4.90 -7.79 7.91
CA ASP A 57 -6.33 -7.78 8.18
C ASP A 57 -7.07 -7.10 7.01
N CYS A 58 -7.81 -7.92 6.25
CA CYS A 58 -8.44 -7.52 4.99
C CYS A 58 -9.93 -7.20 5.16
N PHE A 59 -10.52 -6.47 4.22
CA PHE A 59 -11.98 -6.31 4.20
C PHE A 59 -12.70 -7.60 3.80
N ASP A 60 -13.86 -7.85 4.42
CA ASP A 60 -14.82 -8.88 4.01
C ASP A 60 -16.20 -8.22 3.78
N PRO A 61 -16.69 -8.14 2.53
CA PRO A 61 -16.10 -8.70 1.31
C PRO A 61 -14.86 -7.92 0.82
N PRO A 62 -13.92 -8.61 0.16
CA PRO A 62 -12.69 -7.98 -0.32
C PRO A 62 -12.95 -7.05 -1.52
N ARG A 63 -12.38 -5.85 -1.47
CA ARG A 63 -12.56 -4.81 -2.49
C ARG A 63 -11.37 -4.76 -3.42
N ALA A 64 -11.62 -4.81 -4.74
CA ALA A 64 -10.56 -4.86 -5.74
C ALA A 64 -9.70 -3.58 -5.74
N PRO A 65 -8.39 -3.68 -6.04
CA PRO A 65 -7.52 -2.52 -6.23
C PRO A 65 -8.04 -1.62 -7.36
N ARG A 66 -7.86 -0.31 -7.24
CA ARG A 66 -8.15 0.64 -8.31
C ARG A 66 -6.97 0.70 -9.26
N ILE A 67 -7.21 0.59 -10.57
CA ILE A 67 -6.14 0.71 -11.58
C ILE A 67 -6.10 2.15 -12.08
N LEU A 68 -4.92 2.78 -12.02
CA LEU A 68 -4.66 4.14 -12.50
C LEU A 68 -3.41 4.16 -13.39
N PRO A 69 -3.23 5.17 -14.26
CA PRO A 69 -2.10 5.21 -15.19
C PRO A 69 -0.75 5.54 -14.55
N ARG A 70 -0.75 6.03 -13.31
CA ARG A 70 0.44 6.45 -12.57
C ARG A 70 0.20 6.42 -11.06
N PRO A 71 1.25 6.39 -10.22
CA PRO A 71 1.12 6.55 -8.77
C PRO A 71 0.40 7.85 -8.45
N THR A 72 -0.73 7.75 -7.74
CA THR A 72 -1.59 8.89 -7.40
C THR A 72 -1.92 8.84 -5.92
N CYS A 73 -1.55 9.89 -5.19
CA CYS A 73 -1.86 10.03 -3.77
C CYS A 73 -3.24 10.68 -3.61
N GLU A 74 -4.27 9.88 -3.39
CA GLU A 74 -5.65 10.32 -3.10
C GLU A 74 -5.95 10.35 -1.58
N LEU A 75 -5.02 9.86 -0.74
CA LEU A 75 -5.09 9.88 0.74
C LEU A 75 -3.91 10.68 1.34
N SER A 76 -3.68 10.53 2.66
CA SER A 76 -2.62 11.25 3.36
C SER A 76 -1.21 10.80 3.00
N HIS A 77 -1.03 9.53 2.63
CA HIS A 77 0.27 8.95 2.27
C HIS A 77 0.11 7.97 1.10
N LEU A 78 1.16 7.88 0.29
CA LEU A 78 1.28 6.90 -0.78
C LEU A 78 2.62 6.18 -0.62
N TYR A 79 2.59 4.85 -0.63
CA TYR A 79 3.77 4.01 -0.65
C TYR A 79 3.87 3.29 -1.98
N VAL A 80 5.10 3.11 -2.48
CA VAL A 80 5.38 2.50 -3.78
C VAL A 80 6.40 1.39 -3.62
N TRP A 81 6.27 0.33 -4.41
CA TRP A 81 7.32 -0.69 -4.53
C TRP A 81 8.31 -0.28 -5.62
N ARG A 82 9.58 -0.10 -5.26
CA ARG A 82 10.67 0.29 -6.18
C ARG A 82 11.96 -0.35 -5.73
N ASP A 83 12.77 -0.77 -6.70
CA ASP A 83 14.11 -1.31 -6.45
C ASP A 83 14.15 -2.43 -5.38
N GLY A 84 13.07 -3.22 -5.29
CA GLY A 84 12.95 -4.33 -4.34
C GLY A 84 12.57 -3.93 -2.91
N ALA A 85 12.08 -2.71 -2.68
CA ALA A 85 11.63 -2.24 -1.37
C ALA A 85 10.41 -1.31 -1.44
N TRP A 86 9.70 -1.19 -0.31
CA TRP A 86 8.68 -0.17 -0.11
C TRP A 86 9.33 1.18 0.19
N ALA A 87 8.83 2.24 -0.46
CA ALA A 87 9.25 3.62 -0.23
C ALA A 87 8.04 4.55 -0.09
N ASP A 88 8.19 5.63 0.67
CA ASP A 88 7.19 6.70 0.72
C ASP A 88 7.34 7.56 -0.54
N TRP A 89 6.24 7.75 -1.28
CA TRP A 89 6.21 8.51 -2.53
C TRP A 89 6.44 10.01 -2.33
N SER A 90 6.09 10.56 -1.16
CA SER A 90 6.29 11.99 -0.86
C SER A 90 7.74 12.35 -0.57
N ALA A 91 8.62 11.36 -0.33
CA ALA A 91 10.06 11.60 -0.18
C ALA A 91 10.76 11.90 -1.52
N ASP A 92 10.08 11.68 -2.65
CA ASP A 92 10.61 11.77 -4.02
C ASP A 92 9.94 12.86 -4.89
N GLN A 93 9.13 13.76 -4.28
CA GLN A 93 8.49 14.89 -4.98
C GLN A 93 9.00 16.26 -4.52
#